data_AF-A0A952B4E8-F1
#
_entry.id   AF-A0A952B4E8-F1
#
_cell.length_a   1.000
_cell.length_b   1.000
_cell.length_c   1.000
_cell.angle_alpha   90.00
_cell.angle_beta   90.00
_cell.angle_gamma   90.00
#
_symmetry.space_group_name_H-M   'P 1'
#
loop_
_entity.id
_entity.type
_entity.pdbx_description
1 polymer ?
#
loop_
_entity_poly.entity_id
_entity_poly.type
_entity_poly.pdbx_seq_one_letter_code
_entity_poly.pdbx_strand_id
1 'polypeptide(L)'
;MDNVSVLTKTYVTLGLVVLALFEFITAMYVYGRKGSKVHPKLILTLHRVGGYVFLVYWLWPMIVGANLLTRLSRYTDGWQFDGPRFFHALLGVTVFITLLLKIAFIRFYPNFRTYARLLGILISAAVVVTWLIAGGFWLCMMGGRSVY
;
A
#
# COMPACT_ATOMS: atom_id res chain seq x y z
N MET A 1 0.04 16.50 13.69
CA MET A 1 0.29 16.74 12.24
C MET A 1 -0.99 17.31 11.65
N ASP A 2 -1.28 18.56 12.00
CA ASP A 2 -2.67 19.02 11.97
C ASP A 2 -3.02 19.67 10.62
N ASN A 3 -2.02 19.96 9.79
CA ASN A 3 -2.15 20.63 8.50
C ASN A 3 -1.29 19.98 7.42
N VAL A 4 -1.44 18.66 7.20
CA VAL A 4 -0.84 18.03 6.01
C VAL A 4 -1.63 18.46 4.78
N SER A 5 -1.02 19.29 3.93
CA SER A 5 -1.67 19.85 2.75
C SER A 5 -2.17 18.74 1.80
N VAL A 6 -3.23 19.02 1.05
CA VAL A 6 -3.74 18.13 0.00
C VAL A 6 -2.63 17.79 -1.00
N LEU A 7 -1.82 18.80 -1.36
CA LEU A 7 -0.68 18.67 -2.25
C LEU A 7 0.35 17.64 -1.75
N THR A 8 0.69 17.68 -0.45
CA THR A 8 1.59 16.69 0.17
C THR A 8 1.01 15.28 0.10
N LYS A 9 -0.29 15.12 0.39
CA LYS A 9 -0.96 13.81 0.30
C LYS A 9 -0.91 13.27 -1.14
N THR A 10 -1.20 14.12 -2.13
CA THR A 10 -1.15 13.75 -3.55
C THR A 10 0.25 13.30 -3.97
N TYR A 11 1.30 14.06 -3.65
CA TYR A 11 2.66 13.68 -4.03
C TYR A 11 3.12 12.39 -3.35
N VAL A 12 2.78 12.20 -2.07
CA VAL A 12 3.09 10.94 -1.37
C VAL A 12 2.37 9.76 -2.01
N THR A 13 1.09 9.91 -2.35
CA THR A 13 0.34 8.85 -3.03
C THR A 13 0.90 8.55 -4.41
N LEU A 14 1.26 9.56 -5.20
CA LEU A 14 1.91 9.36 -6.50
C LEU A 14 3.26 8.65 -6.36
N GLY A 15 4.07 9.04 -5.38
CA GLY A 15 5.33 8.37 -5.07
C GLY A 15 5.13 6.89 -4.73
N LEU A 16 4.11 6.58 -3.92
CA LEU A 16 3.74 5.19 -3.62
C LEU A 16 3.31 4.41 -4.86
N VAL A 17 2.53 5.01 -5.77
CA VAL A 17 2.13 4.37 -7.04
C VAL A 17 3.35 4.07 -7.90
N VAL A 18 4.27 5.04 -8.06
CA VAL A 18 5.50 4.84 -8.84
C VAL A 18 6.36 3.73 -8.24
N LEU A 19 6.56 3.72 -6.92
CA LEU A 19 7.31 2.66 -6.24
C LEU A 19 6.61 1.30 -6.37
N ALA A 20 5.28 1.23 -6.27
CA ALA A 20 4.52 -0.01 -6.46
C ALA A 20 4.70 -0.56 -7.89
N LEU A 21 4.64 0.30 -8.90
CA LEU A 21 4.87 -0.08 -10.30
C LEU A 21 6.29 -0.57 -10.52
N PHE A 22 7.28 0.12 -9.95
CA PHE A 22 8.67 -0.32 -9.99
C PHE A 22 8.85 -1.72 -9.37
N GLU A 23 8.29 -1.94 -8.18
CA GLU A 23 8.33 -3.23 -7.49
C GLU A 23 7.64 -4.34 -8.29
N PHE A 24 6.50 -4.04 -8.90
CA PHE A 24 5.78 -4.98 -9.75
C PHE A 24 6.56 -5.34 -11.00
N ILE A 25 7.09 -4.34 -11.72
CA ILE A 25 7.85 -4.53 -12.96
C ILE A 25 9.11 -5.36 -12.69
N THR A 26 9.86 -5.03 -11.64
CA THR A 26 11.09 -5.76 -11.28
C THR A 26 10.79 -7.21 -10.89
N ALA A 27 9.72 -7.47 -10.13
CA ALA A 27 9.28 -8.83 -9.82
C ALA A 27 8.86 -9.60 -11.08
N MET A 28 8.06 -8.99 -11.95
CA MET A 28 7.59 -9.61 -13.19
C MET A 28 8.71 -9.84 -14.20
N TYR A 29 9.73 -8.98 -14.25
CA TYR A 29 10.91 -9.20 -15.07
C TYR A 29 11.63 -10.49 -14.66
N VAL A 30 11.82 -10.71 -13.35
CA VAL A 30 12.56 -11.86 -12.83
C VAL A 30 11.73 -13.14 -12.82
N TYR A 31 10.49 -13.08 -12.35
CA TYR A 31 9.65 -14.26 -12.14
C TYR A 31 8.60 -14.48 -13.25
N GLY A 32 8.21 -13.43 -13.97
CA GLY A 32 7.18 -13.48 -15.01
C GLY A 32 7.71 -13.86 -16.40
N ARG A 33 8.92 -13.40 -16.76
CA ARG A 33 9.53 -13.63 -18.08
C ARG A 33 10.23 -15.00 -18.15
N LYS A 34 9.92 -15.76 -19.21
CA LYS A 34 10.63 -17.01 -19.58
C LYS A 34 11.89 -16.67 -20.40
N GLY A 35 12.92 -17.52 -20.34
CA GLY A 35 14.17 -17.36 -21.10
C GLY A 35 15.31 -16.66 -20.33
N SER A 36 16.37 -16.30 -21.06
CA SER A 36 17.54 -15.62 -20.51
C SER A 36 17.19 -14.20 -20.05
N LYS A 37 17.83 -13.78 -18.96
CA LYS A 37 17.59 -12.48 -18.32
C LYS A 37 18.91 -11.74 -18.18
N VAL A 38 18.87 -10.44 -18.45
CA VAL A 38 20.02 -9.56 -18.30
C VAL A 38 20.12 -9.16 -16.84
N HIS A 39 21.26 -9.44 -16.21
CA HIS A 39 21.57 -9.12 -14.80
C HIS A 39 20.46 -9.43 -13.76
N PRO A 40 19.92 -10.66 -13.69
CA PRO A 40 18.80 -10.98 -12.79
C PRO A 40 19.11 -10.76 -11.30
N LYS A 41 20.38 -10.91 -10.90
CA LYS A 41 20.83 -10.63 -9.53
C LYS A 41 20.69 -9.14 -9.18
N LEU A 42 21.07 -8.25 -10.09
CA LEU A 42 20.95 -6.80 -9.88
C LEU A 42 19.49 -6.39 -9.76
N ILE A 43 18.62 -6.88 -10.66
CA ILE A 43 17.19 -6.58 -10.61
C ILE A 43 16.54 -7.06 -9.31
N LEU A 44 16.92 -8.23 -8.80
CA LEU A 44 16.46 -8.72 -7.50
C LEU A 44 16.96 -7.86 -6.33
N THR A 45 18.20 -7.36 -6.39
CA THR A 45 18.73 -6.42 -5.39
C THR A 45 17.94 -5.11 -5.43
N LEU A 46 17.67 -4.57 -6.62
CA LEU A 46 16.87 -3.38 -6.80
C LEU A 46 15.44 -3.55 -6.29
N HIS A 47 14.78 -4.67 -6.60
CA HIS A 47 13.46 -5.02 -6.04
C HIS A 47 13.50 -5.08 -4.51
N ARG A 48 14.56 -5.65 -3.93
CA ARG A 48 14.68 -5.74 -2.47
C ARG A 48 14.82 -4.35 -1.83
N VAL A 49 15.71 -3.52 -2.37
CA VAL A 49 15.93 -2.16 -1.87
C VAL A 49 14.69 -1.30 -2.08
N GLY A 50 14.09 -1.34 -3.28
CA GLY A 50 12.84 -0.67 -3.60
C GLY A 50 11.70 -1.09 -2.69
N GLY A 51 11.59 -2.38 -2.37
CA GLY A 51 10.61 -2.91 -1.42
C GLY A 51 10.81 -2.37 0.00
N TYR A 52 12.05 -2.19 0.47
CA TYR A 52 12.31 -1.56 1.77
C TYR A 52 11.99 -0.06 1.75
N VAL A 53 12.36 0.64 0.69
CA VAL A 53 12.00 2.06 0.51
C VAL A 53 10.48 2.22 0.48
N PHE A 54 9.77 1.37 -0.27
CA PHE A 54 8.31 1.34 -0.30
C PHE A 54 7.73 1.13 1.09
N LEU A 55 8.25 0.16 1.85
CA LEU A 55 7.76 -0.14 3.20
C LEU A 55 7.93 1.05 4.15
N VAL A 56 9.09 1.70 4.14
CA VAL A 56 9.34 2.91 4.95
C VAL A 56 8.43 4.04 4.52
N TYR A 57 8.27 4.24 3.20
CA TYR A 57 7.40 5.28 2.65
C TYR A 57 5.92 5.03 3.00
N TRP A 58 5.50 3.77 3.10
CA TRP A 58 4.17 3.36 3.55
C TRP A 58 3.89 3.67 5.02
N LEU A 59 4.90 3.86 5.87
CA LEU A 59 4.68 4.22 7.27
C LEU A 59 4.05 5.62 7.41
N TRP A 60 4.35 6.53 6.48
CA TRP A 60 3.77 7.88 6.51
C TRP A 60 2.24 7.90 6.47
N PRO A 61 1.56 7.31 5.45
CA PRO A 61 0.10 7.27 5.44
C PRO A 61 -0.49 6.49 6.63
N MET A 62 0.26 5.52 7.20
CA MET A 62 -0.16 4.83 8.43
C MET A 62 -0.17 5.77 9.64
N ILE A 63 0.87 6.60 9.81
CA ILE A 63 0.92 7.61 10.88
C ILE A 63 -0.20 8.65 10.71
N VAL A 64 -0.42 9.12 9.48
CA VAL A 64 -1.52 10.05 9.17
C VAL A 64 -2.89 9.41 9.48
N GLY A 65 -3.10 8.15 9.08
CA GLY A 65 -4.32 7.40 9.35
C GLY A 65 -4.55 7.17 10.85
N ALA A 66 -3.51 6.79 11.60
CA ALA A 66 -3.59 6.62 13.04
C ALA A 66 -3.91 7.95 13.77
N ASN A 67 -3.35 9.07 13.30
CA ASN A 67 -3.70 10.40 13.82
C ASN A 67 -5.18 10.72 13.58
N LEU A 68 -5.72 10.37 12.41
CA LEU A 68 -7.15 10.56 12.11
C LEU A 68 -8.05 9.68 13.00
N LEU A 69 -7.69 8.41 13.20
CA LEU A 69 -8.43 7.50 14.08
C LEU A 69 -8.41 7.95 15.55
N THR A 70 -7.26 8.40 16.05
CA THR A 70 -7.13 8.88 17.44
C THR A 70 -7.89 10.17 17.71
N ARG A 71 -8.16 10.99 16.69
CA ARG A 71 -9.08 12.14 16.83
C ARG A 71 -10.53 11.69 16.92
N LEU A 72 -10.94 10.71 16.09
CA LEU A 72 -12.29 10.15 16.10
C LEU A 72 -12.64 9.44 17.42
N SER A 73 -11.64 8.94 18.15
CA SER A 73 -11.85 8.25 19.42
C SER A 73 -11.96 9.19 20.64
N ARG A 74 -11.77 10.51 20.49
CA ARG A 74 -11.82 11.45 21.63
C ARG A 74 -13.27 11.63 22.09
N TYR A 75 -13.52 11.29 23.36
CA TYR A 75 -14.82 11.37 24.03
C TYR A 75 -15.43 12.79 24.06
N THR A 76 -14.62 13.82 23.89
CA THR A 76 -15.04 15.23 23.89
C THR A 76 -15.92 15.61 22.69
N ASP A 77 -15.87 14.85 21.59
CA ASP A 77 -16.54 15.20 20.32
C ASP A 77 -17.83 14.36 20.10
N GLY A 78 -18.37 13.73 21.14
CA GLY A 78 -19.64 13.01 21.09
C GLY A 78 -19.60 11.63 20.41
N TRP A 79 -18.41 11.04 20.25
CA TRP A 79 -18.21 9.67 19.73
C TRP A 79 -19.01 9.40 18.44
N GLN A 80 -18.85 10.25 17.43
CA GLN A 80 -19.42 9.98 16.12
C GLN A 80 -18.49 9.07 15.31
N PHE A 81 -18.91 7.81 15.14
CA PHE A 81 -18.19 6.85 14.33
C PHE A 81 -18.16 7.30 12.85
N ASP A 82 -16.98 7.71 12.38
CA ASP A 82 -16.73 8.01 10.98
C ASP A 82 -16.28 6.73 10.25
N GLY A 83 -17.28 5.94 9.83
CA GLY A 83 -17.09 4.71 9.07
C GLY A 83 -16.15 4.86 7.87
N PRO A 84 -16.29 5.90 7.02
CA PRO A 84 -15.36 6.20 5.94
C PRO A 84 -13.88 6.22 6.34
N ARG A 85 -13.54 7.02 7.35
CA ARG A 85 -12.16 7.15 7.81
C ARG A 85 -11.66 5.86 8.47
N PHE A 86 -12.55 5.16 9.18
CA PHE A 86 -12.25 3.86 9.77
C PHE A 86 -11.88 2.82 8.71
N PHE A 87 -12.74 2.61 7.71
CA PHE A 87 -12.49 1.61 6.66
C PHE A 87 -11.24 1.95 5.83
N HIS A 88 -10.99 3.23 5.54
CA HIS A 88 -9.77 3.62 4.83
C HIS A 88 -8.50 3.27 5.63
N ALA A 89 -8.50 3.53 6.94
CA ALA A 89 -7.38 3.18 7.80
C ALA A 89 -7.22 1.65 7.94
N LEU A 90 -8.31 0.92 8.12
CA LEU A 90 -8.33 -0.55 8.19
C LEU A 90 -7.76 -1.21 6.92
N LEU A 91 -8.18 -0.72 5.75
CA LEU A 91 -7.66 -1.19 4.46
C LEU A 91 -6.16 -0.91 4.33
N GLY A 92 -5.71 0.27 4.75
CA GLY A 92 -4.28 0.61 4.76
C GLY A 92 -3.44 -0.29 5.68
N VAL A 93 -3.95 -0.62 6.86
CA VAL A 93 -3.32 -1.58 7.80
C VAL A 93 -3.30 -2.99 7.20
N THR A 94 -4.38 -3.41 6.54
CA THR A 94 -4.47 -4.72 5.89
C THR A 94 -3.40 -4.88 4.80
N VAL A 95 -3.20 -3.85 3.97
CA VAL A 95 -2.11 -3.82 2.99
C VAL A 95 -0.75 -3.90 3.67
N PHE A 96 -0.54 -3.15 4.75
CA PHE A 96 0.72 -3.18 5.50
C PHE A 96 1.04 -4.59 6.05
N ILE A 97 0.07 -5.24 6.70
CA ILE A 97 0.21 -6.62 7.19
C ILE A 97 0.53 -7.58 6.04
N THR A 98 -0.15 -7.43 4.90
CA THR A 98 0.08 -8.26 3.71
C THR A 98 1.52 -8.12 3.19
N LEU A 99 2.09 -6.91 3.21
CA LEU A 99 3.48 -6.67 2.82
C LEU A 99 4.46 -7.30 3.81
N LEU A 100 4.20 -7.22 5.12
CA LEU A 100 5.02 -7.89 6.13
C LEU A 100 4.98 -9.41 5.97
N LEU A 101 3.80 -9.97 5.70
CA LEU A 101 3.63 -11.39 5.40
C LEU A 101 4.42 -11.78 4.15
N LYS A 102 4.34 -11.00 3.05
CA LYS A 102 5.16 -11.23 1.84
C LYS A 102 6.65 -11.37 2.21
N ILE A 103 7.17 -10.43 3.00
CA ILE A 103 8.58 -10.42 3.41
C ILE A 103 8.89 -11.64 4.28
N ALA A 104 8.05 -11.97 5.25
CA ALA A 104 8.22 -13.13 6.12
C ALA A 104 8.21 -14.44 5.33
N PHE A 105 7.25 -14.64 4.42
CA PHE A 105 7.15 -15.83 3.57
C PHE A 105 8.42 -16.03 2.72
N ILE A 106 8.89 -14.98 2.04
CA ILE A 106 10.08 -15.08 1.18
C ILE A 106 11.35 -15.38 2.00
N ARG A 107 11.43 -14.84 3.23
CA ARG A 107 12.62 -14.96 4.09
C ARG A 107 12.69 -16.28 4.84
N PHE A 108 11.59 -16.70 5.44
CA PHE A 108 11.55 -17.87 6.32
C PHE A 108 11.10 -19.15 5.61
N TYR A 109 10.40 -19.04 4.48
CA TYR A 109 9.85 -20.21 3.77
C TYR A 109 10.36 -20.29 2.32
N PRO A 110 11.65 -20.63 2.11
CA PRO A 110 12.27 -20.66 0.78
C PRO A 110 11.59 -21.64 -0.19
N ASN A 111 10.90 -22.67 0.32
CA ASN A 111 10.13 -23.63 -0.49
C ASN A 111 8.99 -22.95 -1.29
N PHE A 112 8.49 -21.81 -0.82
CA PHE A 112 7.43 -21.05 -1.51
C PHE A 112 7.97 -20.15 -2.65
N ARG A 113 9.29 -20.10 -2.87
CA ARG A 113 9.87 -19.31 -3.96
C ARG A 113 9.38 -19.76 -5.33
N THR A 114 9.03 -21.02 -5.51
CA THR A 114 8.41 -21.56 -6.73
C THR A 114 7.07 -20.89 -7.04
N TYR A 115 6.33 -20.49 -6.00
CA TYR A 115 5.04 -19.80 -6.11
C TYR A 115 5.15 -18.27 -6.02
N ALA A 116 6.36 -17.71 -5.91
CA ALA A 116 6.57 -16.28 -5.72
C ALA A 116 5.93 -15.42 -6.82
N ARG A 117 5.89 -15.92 -8.06
CA ARG A 117 5.19 -15.28 -9.18
C ARG A 117 3.70 -15.13 -8.90
N LEU A 118 3.04 -16.24 -8.54
CA LEU A 118 1.60 -16.25 -8.27
C LEU A 118 1.28 -15.37 -7.07
N LEU A 119 2.06 -15.49 -5.99
CA LEU A 119 1.91 -14.67 -4.79
C LEU A 119 2.04 -13.17 -5.10
N GLY A 120 3.03 -12.79 -5.92
CA GLY A 120 3.21 -11.41 -6.36
C GLY A 120 2.02 -10.87 -7.15
N ILE A 121 1.45 -11.67 -8.06
CA ILE A 121 0.25 -11.31 -8.84
C ILE A 121 -0.96 -11.16 -7.90
N LEU A 122 -1.18 -12.11 -7.01
CA LEU A 122 -2.31 -12.09 -6.07
C LEU A 122 -2.24 -10.88 -5.13
N ILE A 123 -1.06 -10.58 -4.57
CA ILE A 123 -0.86 -9.40 -3.72
C ILE A 123 -1.10 -8.12 -4.52
N SER A 124 -0.58 -8.04 -5.75
CA SER A 124 -0.77 -6.85 -6.59
C SER A 124 -2.24 -6.63 -6.93
N ALA A 125 -2.97 -7.70 -7.27
CA ALA A 125 -4.40 -7.65 -7.51
C ALA A 125 -5.18 -7.23 -6.26
N ALA A 126 -4.86 -7.80 -5.09
CA ALA A 126 -5.48 -7.44 -3.82
C ALA A 126 -5.25 -5.97 -3.44
N VAL A 127 -4.04 -5.46 -3.68
CA VAL A 127 -3.70 -4.04 -3.47
C VAL A 127 -4.47 -3.13 -4.43
N VAL A 128 -4.58 -3.49 -5.71
CA VAL A 128 -5.38 -2.72 -6.69
C VAL A 128 -6.85 -2.70 -6.30
N VAL A 129 -7.43 -3.84 -5.95
CA VAL A 129 -8.83 -3.93 -5.48
C VAL A 129 -9.02 -3.07 -4.24
N THR A 130 -8.11 -3.15 -3.28
CA THR A 130 -8.17 -2.34 -2.05
C THR A 130 -8.05 -0.84 -2.35
N TRP A 131 -7.18 -0.46 -3.28
CA TRP A 131 -7.03 0.93 -3.71
C TRP A 131 -8.27 1.44 -4.44
N LEU A 132 -8.87 0.64 -5.32
CA LEU A 132 -10.12 0.98 -6.01
C LEU A 132 -11.30 1.10 -5.04
N ILE A 133 -11.41 0.18 -4.07
CA ILE A 133 -12.44 0.26 -3.03
C ILE A 133 -12.22 1.50 -2.18
N ALA A 134 -11.02 1.72 -1.66
CA ALA A 134 -10.71 2.86 -0.79
C ALA A 134 -10.87 4.20 -1.51
N GLY A 135 -10.41 4.31 -2.76
CA GLY A 135 -10.49 5.51 -3.59
C GLY A 135 -11.90 5.74 -4.13
N GLY A 136 -12.55 4.71 -4.67
CA GLY A 136 -13.92 4.77 -5.19
C GLY A 136 -14.93 5.09 -4.10
N PHE A 137 -14.80 4.48 -2.92
CA PHE A 137 -15.62 4.83 -1.76
C PHE A 137 -15.47 6.30 -1.38
N TRP A 138 -14.24 6.83 -1.39
CA TRP A 138 -14.00 8.24 -1.09
C TRP A 138 -14.61 9.17 -2.14
N LEU A 139 -14.46 8.85 -3.42
CA LEU A 139 -15.07 9.61 -4.52
C LEU A 139 -16.60 9.60 -4.44
N CYS A 140 -17.23 8.46 -4.15
CA CYS A 140 -18.69 8.38 -4.00
C CYS A 140 -19.20 9.15 -2.77
N MET A 141 -18.49 9.08 -1.64
CA MET A 141 -18.91 9.71 -0.39
C MET A 141 -18.61 11.22 -0.32
N MET A 142 -17.58 11.70 -1.01
CA MET A 142 -17.19 13.12 -1.02
C MET A 142 -17.66 13.85 -2.29
N GLY A 143 -17.78 13.17 -3.43
CA GLY A 143 -18.27 13.76 -4.67
C GLY A 143 -19.74 14.17 -4.64
N GLY A 144 -20.53 13.64 -3.70
CA GLY A 144 -21.93 14.02 -3.47
C GLY A 144 -22.15 15.11 -2.42
N ARG A 145 -21.09 15.57 -1.72
CA ARG A 145 -21.20 16.66 -0.74
C ARG A 145 -20.92 18.00 -1.42
N SER A 146 -21.98 18.70 -1.82
CA SER A 146 -21.90 20.14 -2.07
C SER A 146 -21.47 20.82 -0.77
N VAL A 147 -20.26 21.38 -0.78
CA VAL A 147 -19.76 22.23 0.29
C VAL A 147 -20.61 23.52 0.23
N TYR A 148 -21.60 23.61 1.11
CA TYR A 148 -22.25 24.88 1.45
C TYR A 148 -21.58 25.44 2.70
#